data_AF-A0A521ENA2-F1
#
_entry.id   AF-A0A521ENA2-F1
#
_cell.length_a   1.000
_cell.length_b   1.000
_cell.length_c   1.000
_cell.angle_alpha   90.00
_cell.angle_beta   90.00
_cell.angle_gamma   90.00
#
_symmetry.space_group_name_H-M   'P 1'
#
loop_
_entity.id
_entity.type
_entity.pdbx_description
1 polymer ?
#
loop_
_entity_poly.entity_id
_entity_poly.type
_entity_poly.pdbx_seq_one_letter_code
_entity_poly.pdbx_strand_id
1 'polypeptide(L)'
;MIGKREKRKRIFYVPGMISLVFIPLFCFYHFYKVDAFKIYNAIELGMPNKSDFEKYKVAALRNYRVFSFDGSNLDGNTKLNEVKLYLRKMVVDKDTVNGAKIHFGSKTYYETFIRIIDIIDEEKAPTWTINNNDIYILGSRISYKEVKDTTKHYRMNCDTGAIMAKQRLWMRKNEREEEECNFQVSFFKQKWRSLSLGYLGLVILNIIVLVKLNKTKIYNQK
;
A
#
# COMPACT_ATOMS: atom_id res chain seq x y z
N MET A 1 -42.43 -30.42 42.01
CA MET A 1 -43.18 -29.25 41.47
C MET A 1 -42.16 -28.19 41.05
N ILE A 2 -42.03 -27.90 39.76
CA ILE A 2 -41.09 -26.89 39.25
C ILE A 2 -41.86 -25.58 39.13
N GLY A 3 -41.58 -24.63 40.03
CA GLY A 3 -42.25 -23.33 40.07
C GLY A 3 -42.08 -22.54 38.76
N LYS A 4 -43.18 -21.96 38.27
CA LYS A 4 -43.20 -21.07 37.09
C LYS A 4 -42.18 -19.93 37.30
N ARG A 5 -41.11 -19.88 36.49
CA ARG A 5 -40.21 -18.72 36.42
C ARG A 5 -40.98 -17.52 35.86
N GLU A 6 -41.10 -16.45 36.64
CA GLU A 6 -41.62 -15.18 36.16
C GLU A 6 -40.73 -14.63 35.03
N LYS A 7 -41.33 -14.31 33.89
CA LYS A 7 -40.63 -13.70 32.76
C LYS A 7 -40.23 -12.28 33.14
N ARG A 8 -38.92 -12.03 33.34
CA ARG A 8 -38.39 -10.67 33.54
C ARG A 8 -38.75 -9.79 32.33
N LYS A 9 -39.26 -8.58 32.58
CA LYS A 9 -39.50 -7.58 31.53
C LYS A 9 -38.14 -7.18 30.94
N ARG A 10 -38.04 -7.20 29.59
CA ARG A 10 -36.85 -6.72 28.87
C ARG A 10 -36.74 -5.22 29.09
N ILE A 11 -35.67 -4.79 29.77
CA ILE A 11 -35.40 -3.38 30.00
C ILE A 11 -34.77 -2.84 28.72
N PHE A 12 -35.50 -1.99 28.01
CA PHE A 12 -35.03 -1.34 26.80
C PHE A 12 -34.35 -0.02 27.18
N TYR A 13 -33.01 -0.02 27.21
CA TYR A 13 -32.24 1.18 27.57
C TYR A 13 -32.05 2.07 26.34
N VAL A 14 -33.10 2.85 26.03
CA VAL A 14 -33.17 3.74 24.87
C VAL A 14 -31.99 4.72 24.79
N PRO A 15 -31.51 5.35 25.89
CA PRO A 15 -30.33 6.21 25.84
C PRO A 15 -29.07 5.45 25.38
N GLY A 16 -28.90 4.20 25.81
CA GLY A 16 -27.77 3.37 25.39
C GLY A 16 -27.83 3.01 23.91
N MET A 17 -29.02 2.79 23.34
CA MET A 17 -29.17 2.55 21.90
C MET A 17 -28.84 3.78 21.07
N ILE A 18 -29.21 4.98 21.54
CA ILE A 18 -28.85 6.25 20.91
C ILE A 18 -27.32 6.43 20.95
N SER A 19 -26.71 6.23 22.12
CA SER A 19 -25.24 6.28 22.28
C SER A 19 -24.51 5.26 21.41
N LEU A 20 -25.07 4.06 21.23
CA LEU A 20 -24.49 3.01 20.37
C LEU A 20 -24.37 3.43 18.90
N VAL A 21 -25.23 4.35 18.44
CA VAL A 21 -25.20 4.86 17.06
C VAL A 21 -24.38 6.14 16.95
N PHE A 22 -24.56 7.08 17.88
CA PHE A 22 -23.93 8.41 17.77
C PHE A 22 -22.46 8.43 18.17
N ILE A 23 -22.04 7.64 19.16
CA ILE A 23 -20.62 7.64 19.59
C ILE A 23 -19.71 7.19 18.44
N PRO A 24 -19.98 6.07 17.73
CA PRO A 24 -19.17 5.70 16.57
C PRO A 24 -19.16 6.76 15.47
N LEU A 25 -20.31 7.39 15.17
CA LEU A 25 -20.40 8.44 14.16
C LEU A 25 -19.56 9.67 14.51
N PHE A 26 -19.59 10.14 15.76
CA PHE A 26 -18.74 11.23 16.21
C PHE A 26 -17.26 10.87 16.20
N CYS A 27 -16.91 9.64 16.58
CA CYS A 27 -15.53 9.14 16.47
C CYS A 27 -15.06 9.12 15.01
N PHE A 28 -15.87 8.60 14.08
CA PHE A 28 -15.53 8.63 12.65
C PHE A 28 -15.36 10.05 12.14
N TYR A 29 -16.31 10.95 12.44
CA TYR A 29 -16.20 12.36 12.06
C TYR A 29 -14.90 12.99 12.56
N HIS A 30 -14.56 12.77 13.83
CA HIS A 30 -13.31 13.26 14.41
C HIS A 30 -12.09 12.64 13.73
N PHE A 31 -12.07 11.32 13.53
CA PHE A 31 -10.96 10.60 12.88
C PHE A 31 -10.71 11.04 11.43
N TYR A 32 -11.77 11.35 10.67
CA TYR A 32 -11.64 11.96 9.34
C TYR A 32 -11.07 13.38 9.41
N LYS A 33 -11.46 14.17 10.42
CA LYS A 33 -10.96 15.54 10.59
C LYS A 33 -9.48 15.60 10.96
N VAL A 34 -9.00 14.64 11.76
CA VAL A 34 -7.60 14.58 12.21
C VAL A 34 -6.71 13.71 11.31
N ASP A 35 -7.19 13.37 10.11
CA ASP A 35 -6.45 12.55 9.15
C ASP A 35 -5.96 11.21 9.74
N ALA A 36 -6.67 10.64 10.72
CA ALA A 36 -6.25 9.42 11.42
C ALA A 36 -6.12 8.21 10.48
N PHE A 37 -6.76 8.27 9.31
CA PHE A 37 -6.72 7.24 8.27
C PHE A 37 -5.77 7.57 7.12
N LYS A 38 -5.05 8.71 7.15
CA LYS A 38 -4.04 9.00 6.14
C LYS A 38 -2.84 8.07 6.34
N ILE A 39 -2.59 7.24 5.33
CA ILE A 39 -1.41 6.37 5.28
C ILE A 39 -0.24 7.22 4.79
N TYR A 40 0.66 7.57 5.71
CA TYR A 40 1.93 8.18 5.36
C TYR A 40 2.89 7.06 4.95
N ASN A 41 3.28 7.06 3.67
CA ASN A 41 4.35 6.20 3.19
C ASN A 41 5.66 6.98 3.25
N ALA A 42 6.66 6.42 3.93
CA ALA A 42 8.00 6.99 4.00
C ALA A 42 9.00 6.03 3.37
N ILE A 43 10.03 6.59 2.75
CA ILE A 43 11.20 5.85 2.29
C ILE A 43 12.37 6.31 3.14
N GLU A 44 13.01 5.37 3.83
CA GLU A 44 14.22 5.64 4.57
C GLU A 44 15.39 5.67 3.57
N LEU A 45 16.02 6.84 3.44
CA LEU A 45 17.19 7.02 2.58
C LEU A 45 18.37 7.43 3.46
N GLY A 46 19.47 6.69 3.36
CA GLY A 46 20.72 7.06 4.01
C GLY A 46 21.35 8.27 3.33
N MET A 47 21.02 9.47 3.79
CA MET A 47 21.63 10.71 3.30
C MET A 47 22.89 11.04 4.10
N PRO A 48 24.05 11.27 3.44
CA PRO A 48 25.23 11.73 4.15
C PRO A 48 24.99 13.12 4.74
N ASN A 49 25.64 13.41 5.86
CA ASN A 49 25.68 14.78 6.35
C ASN A 49 26.42 15.66 5.32
N LYS A 50 25.98 16.91 5.16
CA LYS A 50 26.58 17.86 4.20
C LYS A 50 28.09 18.01 4.40
N SER A 51 28.53 18.02 5.66
CA SER A 51 29.95 18.07 6.03
C SER A 51 30.75 16.90 5.47
N ASP A 52 30.17 15.70 5.45
CA ASP A 52 30.86 14.49 4.98
C ASP A 52 30.96 14.49 3.47
N PHE A 53 29.89 14.90 2.78
CA PHE A 53 29.90 15.01 1.32
C PHE A 53 31.00 15.98 0.83
N GLU A 54 31.13 17.14 1.50
CA GLU A 54 32.17 18.13 1.21
C GLU A 54 33.57 17.61 1.57
N LYS A 55 33.72 16.98 2.74
CA LYS A 55 34.99 16.40 3.20
C LYS A 55 35.55 15.37 2.22
N TYR A 56 34.70 14.48 1.70
CA TYR A 56 35.10 13.46 0.72
C TYR A 56 35.13 13.97 -0.71
N LYS A 57 34.80 15.25 -0.94
CA LYS A 57 34.77 15.91 -2.27
C LYS A 57 34.05 15.06 -3.32
N VAL A 58 32.93 14.45 -2.94
CA VAL A 58 32.23 13.45 -3.77
C VAL A 58 31.91 14.03 -5.15
N ALA A 59 31.49 15.30 -5.24
CA ALA A 59 31.19 15.96 -6.52
C ALA A 59 32.37 16.02 -7.52
N ALA A 60 33.62 15.97 -7.05
CA ALA A 60 34.83 16.01 -7.88
C ALA A 60 35.58 14.67 -7.92
N LEU A 61 35.01 13.63 -7.31
CA LEU A 61 35.69 12.35 -7.11
C LEU A 61 35.80 11.51 -8.40
N ARG A 62 34.94 11.78 -9.39
CA ARG A 62 34.85 11.08 -10.68
C ARG A 62 34.54 12.06 -11.80
N ASN A 63 34.77 11.61 -13.03
CA ASN A 63 34.24 12.29 -14.22
C ASN A 63 32.77 11.92 -14.39
N TYR A 64 31.89 12.77 -13.88
CA TYR A 64 30.45 12.51 -13.88
C TYR A 64 29.80 12.82 -15.22
N ARG A 65 29.14 11.82 -15.81
CA ARG A 65 28.13 12.06 -16.84
C ARG A 65 26.85 12.56 -16.18
N VAL A 66 26.39 13.73 -16.59
CA VAL A 66 25.22 14.39 -16.01
C VAL A 66 23.94 14.00 -16.76
N PHE A 67 22.93 13.56 -16.03
CA PHE A 67 21.59 13.26 -16.52
C PHE A 67 20.60 14.18 -15.80
N SER A 68 20.00 15.14 -16.51
CA SER A 68 19.07 16.10 -15.94
C SER A 68 17.62 15.81 -16.32
N PHE A 69 16.73 15.85 -15.33
CA PHE A 69 15.30 15.61 -15.49
C PHE A 69 14.48 16.86 -15.12
N ASP A 70 13.81 17.48 -16.10
CA ASP A 70 13.08 18.76 -15.90
C ASP A 70 11.57 18.67 -16.18
N GLY A 71 10.98 17.48 -16.07
CA GLY A 71 9.51 17.30 -16.11
C GLY A 71 8.85 17.29 -17.50
N SER A 72 9.62 17.29 -18.59
CA SER A 72 9.06 17.10 -19.95
C SER A 72 8.68 15.62 -20.17
N ASN A 73 7.37 15.33 -20.25
CA ASN A 73 6.81 13.98 -20.41
C ASN A 73 7.32 13.19 -21.63
N LEU A 74 7.88 13.86 -22.65
CA LEU A 74 8.32 13.23 -23.90
C LEU A 74 9.68 12.50 -23.80
N ASP A 75 10.49 12.80 -22.80
CA ASP A 75 11.88 12.29 -22.69
C ASP A 75 12.13 11.36 -21.50
N GLY A 76 11.15 11.21 -20.60
CA GLY A 76 11.33 10.50 -19.33
C GLY A 76 11.81 9.07 -19.52
N ASN A 77 11.10 8.28 -20.34
CA ASN A 77 11.44 6.86 -20.54
C ASN A 77 12.75 6.65 -21.31
N THR A 78 13.04 7.49 -22.32
CA THR A 78 14.28 7.40 -23.10
C THR A 78 15.49 7.72 -22.21
N LYS A 79 15.43 8.82 -21.44
CA LYS A 79 16.50 9.20 -20.51
C LYS A 79 16.68 8.19 -19.38
N LEU A 80 15.58 7.65 -18.83
CA LEU A 80 15.65 6.58 -17.84
C LEU A 80 16.34 5.33 -18.40
N ASN A 81 16.04 4.94 -19.64
CA ASN A 81 16.72 3.84 -20.31
C ASN A 81 18.19 4.15 -20.58
N GLU A 82 18.54 5.38 -20.95
CA GLU A 82 19.93 5.80 -21.10
C GLU A 82 20.70 5.69 -19.79
N VAL A 83 20.10 6.15 -18.68
CA VAL A 83 20.70 5.99 -17.34
C VAL A 83 20.90 4.51 -17.03
N LYS A 84 19.88 3.68 -17.26
CA LYS A 84 19.95 2.23 -17.02
C LYS A 84 21.09 1.58 -17.81
N LEU A 85 21.17 1.83 -19.12
CA LEU A 85 22.23 1.29 -19.98
C LEU A 85 23.61 1.80 -19.59
N TYR A 86 23.72 3.08 -19.20
CA TYR A 86 24.98 3.67 -18.76
C TYR A 86 25.46 3.04 -17.45
N LEU A 87 24.57 2.89 -16.47
CA LEU A 87 24.89 2.24 -15.19
C LEU A 87 25.27 0.78 -15.39
N ARG A 88 24.52 0.04 -16.22
CA ARG A 88 24.86 -1.34 -16.58
C ARG A 88 26.28 -1.44 -17.13
N LYS A 89 26.63 -0.58 -18.10
CA LYS A 89 27.96 -0.55 -18.69
C LYS A 89 29.02 -0.23 -17.63
N MET A 90 28.79 0.79 -16.80
CA MET A 90 29.71 1.18 -15.73
C MET A 90 29.98 0.04 -14.74
N VAL A 91 28.95 -0.74 -14.40
CA VAL A 91 29.06 -1.91 -13.50
C VAL A 91 29.81 -3.06 -14.17
N VAL A 92 29.47 -3.39 -15.41
CA VAL A 92 30.14 -4.46 -16.18
C VAL A 92 31.62 -4.15 -16.41
N ASP A 93 31.93 -2.91 -16.80
CA ASP A 93 33.29 -2.46 -17.10
C ASP A 93 34.12 -2.19 -15.82
N LYS A 94 33.49 -2.23 -14.64
CA LYS A 94 34.09 -1.87 -13.34
C LYS A 94 34.77 -0.50 -13.40
N ASP A 95 34.12 0.44 -14.05
CA ASP A 95 34.67 1.76 -14.28
C ASP A 95 34.80 2.51 -12.94
N THR A 96 36.02 2.90 -12.61
CA THR A 96 36.34 3.61 -11.36
C THR A 96 36.77 5.05 -11.60
N VAL A 97 36.77 5.49 -12.86
CA VAL A 97 37.17 6.84 -13.27
C VAL A 97 35.93 7.67 -13.56
N ASN A 98 34.95 7.08 -14.25
CA ASN A 98 33.70 7.74 -14.57
C ASN A 98 32.62 7.46 -13.51
N GLY A 99 31.63 8.35 -13.44
CA GLY A 99 30.46 8.21 -12.58
C GLY A 99 29.21 8.75 -13.26
N ALA A 100 28.06 8.54 -12.63
CA ALA A 100 26.81 9.17 -13.07
C ALA A 100 26.38 10.22 -12.03
N LYS A 101 25.99 11.39 -12.51
CA LYS A 101 25.31 12.42 -11.70
C LYS A 101 23.90 12.57 -12.26
N ILE A 102 22.90 12.33 -11.43
CA ILE A 102 21.50 12.49 -11.79
C ILE A 102 20.98 13.74 -11.11
N HIS A 103 20.55 14.72 -11.89
CA HIS A 103 20.02 15.98 -11.41
C HIS A 103 18.49 16.03 -11.55
N PHE A 104 17.81 16.35 -10.44
CA PHE A 104 16.37 16.55 -10.40
C PHE A 104 16.05 18.05 -10.38
N GLY A 105 15.53 18.55 -11.50
CA GLY A 105 15.04 19.92 -11.59
C GLY A 105 13.77 20.16 -10.76
N SER A 106 13.37 21.42 -10.66
CA SER A 106 12.18 21.82 -9.87
C SER A 106 10.85 21.25 -10.40
N LYS A 107 10.84 20.77 -11.64
CA LYS A 107 9.67 20.18 -12.31
C LYS A 107 9.74 18.66 -12.43
N THR A 108 10.73 18.00 -11.84
CA THR A 108 10.80 16.53 -11.89
C THR A 108 9.63 15.92 -11.13
N TYR A 109 8.99 14.90 -11.72
CA TYR A 109 8.01 14.09 -11.01
C TYR A 109 8.68 13.20 -9.97
N TYR A 110 8.05 13.05 -8.80
CA TYR A 110 8.49 12.12 -7.75
C TYR A 110 8.66 10.68 -8.27
N GLU A 111 7.78 10.26 -9.19
CA GLU A 111 7.90 8.95 -9.84
C GLU A 111 9.25 8.76 -10.54
N THR A 112 9.80 9.79 -11.18
CA THR A 112 11.12 9.72 -11.81
C THR A 112 12.22 9.47 -10.79
N PHE A 113 12.14 10.13 -9.63
CA PHE A 113 13.07 9.89 -8.53
C PHE A 113 13.03 8.43 -8.08
N ILE A 114 11.83 7.87 -7.86
CA ILE A 114 11.67 6.46 -7.46
C ILE A 114 12.20 5.50 -8.52
N ARG A 115 11.87 5.73 -9.79
CA ARG A 115 12.38 4.89 -10.89
C ARG A 115 13.90 4.91 -10.99
N ILE A 116 14.55 6.04 -10.68
CA ILE A 116 16.01 6.11 -10.61
C ILE A 116 16.56 5.23 -9.48
N ILE A 117 15.95 5.27 -8.29
CA ILE A 117 16.34 4.39 -7.18
C ILE A 117 16.15 2.92 -7.56
N ASP A 118 15.04 2.57 -8.21
CA ASP A 118 14.80 1.21 -8.70
C ASP A 118 15.86 0.77 -9.73
N ILE A 119 16.24 1.64 -10.66
CA ILE A 119 17.30 1.36 -11.65
C ILE A 119 18.65 1.14 -10.96
N ILE A 120 18.98 1.96 -9.96
CA ILE A 120 20.24 1.84 -9.19
C ILE A 120 20.31 0.47 -8.50
N ASP A 121 19.20 0.01 -7.92
CA ASP A 121 19.10 -1.31 -7.29
C ASP A 121 19.12 -2.45 -8.31
N GLU A 122 18.36 -2.33 -9.41
CA GLU A 122 18.27 -3.34 -10.48
C GLU A 122 19.63 -3.59 -11.14
N GLU A 123 20.37 -2.52 -11.44
CA GLU A 123 21.71 -2.61 -12.03
C GLU A 123 22.81 -2.88 -11.00
N LYS A 124 22.45 -3.01 -9.71
CA LYS A 124 23.38 -3.28 -8.60
C LYS A 124 24.54 -2.30 -8.55
N ALA A 125 24.25 -1.01 -8.71
CA ALA A 125 25.28 0.02 -8.69
C ALA A 125 26.01 0.00 -7.33
N PRO A 126 27.35 -0.06 -7.31
CA PRO A 126 28.09 -0.49 -6.12
C PRO A 126 28.12 0.55 -5.00
N THR A 127 28.06 1.84 -5.32
CA THR A 127 28.02 2.92 -4.33
C THR A 127 27.32 4.12 -4.92
N TRP A 128 26.38 4.69 -4.18
CA TRP A 128 25.68 5.91 -4.57
C TRP A 128 25.32 6.73 -3.34
N THR A 129 25.07 8.02 -3.54
CA THR A 129 24.72 8.93 -2.46
C THR A 129 23.86 10.08 -2.97
N ILE A 130 23.08 10.68 -2.08
CA ILE A 130 22.20 11.81 -2.37
C ILE A 130 22.82 13.07 -1.78
N ASN A 131 22.83 14.15 -2.55
CA ASN A 131 23.13 15.47 -2.03
C ASN A 131 22.19 16.50 -2.66
N ASN A 132 21.32 17.10 -1.85
CA ASN A 132 20.26 18.00 -2.29
C ASN A 132 19.42 17.35 -3.41
N ASN A 133 19.41 17.96 -4.60
CA ASN A 133 18.64 17.51 -5.76
C ASN A 133 19.45 16.59 -6.70
N ASP A 134 20.60 16.11 -6.26
CA ASP A 134 21.50 15.30 -7.06
C ASP A 134 21.70 13.91 -6.45
N ILE A 135 21.73 12.88 -7.29
CA ILE A 135 22.26 11.56 -6.94
C ILE A 135 23.61 11.39 -7.62
N TYR A 136 24.63 11.03 -6.85
CA TYR A 136 25.96 10.70 -7.33
C TYR A 136 26.16 9.19 -7.25
N ILE A 137 26.47 8.57 -8.38
CA ILE A 137 26.71 7.13 -8.49
C ILE A 137 28.16 6.93 -8.86
N LEU A 138 28.82 6.09 -8.08
CA LEU A 138 30.24 5.82 -8.17
C LEU A 138 30.43 4.35 -8.53
N GLY A 139 31.17 4.09 -9.60
CA GLY A 139 31.65 2.74 -9.86
C GLY A 139 32.76 2.36 -8.87
N SER A 140 32.79 1.07 -8.52
CA SER A 140 33.77 0.48 -7.63
C SER A 140 34.34 -0.77 -8.27
N ARG A 141 35.66 -0.94 -8.16
CA ARG A 141 36.35 -2.19 -8.53
C ARG A 141 36.07 -3.32 -7.54
N ILE A 142 35.63 -2.96 -6.34
CA ILE A 142 35.37 -3.91 -5.26
C ILE A 142 34.05 -4.61 -5.60
N SER A 143 34.13 -5.73 -6.33
CA SER A 143 33.16 -6.79 -6.07
C SER A 143 33.40 -7.16 -4.62
N TYR A 144 32.50 -6.77 -3.71
CA TYR A 144 32.53 -7.31 -2.37
C TYR A 144 32.57 -8.82 -2.57
N LYS A 145 33.69 -9.48 -2.23
CA LYS A 145 33.61 -10.92 -1.96
C LYS A 145 32.59 -10.96 -0.83
N GLU A 146 31.44 -11.58 -1.07
CA GLU A 146 30.59 -11.98 0.04
C GLU A 146 31.51 -12.78 0.95
N VAL A 147 31.97 -12.14 2.02
CA VAL A 147 32.63 -12.86 3.10
C VAL A 147 31.55 -13.79 3.56
N LYS A 148 31.70 -15.09 3.30
CA LYS A 148 30.82 -16.11 3.88
C LYS A 148 30.95 -15.93 5.39
N ASP A 149 30.02 -15.19 5.94
CA ASP A 149 29.98 -14.86 7.34
C ASP A 149 29.66 -16.15 8.09
N THR A 150 30.71 -16.82 8.57
CA THR A 150 30.56 -18.01 9.42
C THR A 150 30.11 -17.62 10.82
N THR A 151 30.16 -16.34 11.16
CA THR A 151 29.60 -15.76 12.37
C THR A 151 28.09 -15.56 12.18
N LYS A 152 27.29 -16.32 12.94
CA LYS A 152 25.86 -16.01 13.10
C LYS A 152 25.73 -14.66 13.83
N HIS A 153 25.70 -13.57 13.07
CA HIS A 153 25.19 -12.32 13.61
C HIS A 153 23.69 -12.52 13.83
N TYR A 154 23.27 -12.58 15.10
CA TYR A 154 21.91 -12.22 15.44
C TYR A 154 21.79 -10.73 15.17
N ARG A 155 21.54 -10.38 13.90
CA ARG A 155 20.97 -9.09 13.60
C ARG A 155 19.74 -9.01 14.49
N MET A 156 19.67 -8.00 15.35
CA MET A 156 18.36 -7.47 15.73
C MET A 156 17.78 -6.91 14.44
N ASN A 157 17.34 -7.83 13.58
CA ASN A 157 16.48 -7.50 12.47
C ASN A 157 15.24 -7.00 13.19
N CYS A 158 14.85 -5.75 12.99
CA CYS A 158 13.58 -5.20 13.47
C CYS A 158 12.39 -5.88 12.75
N ASP A 159 12.60 -7.12 12.32
CA ASP A 159 11.81 -7.95 11.44
C ASP A 159 11.45 -7.27 10.11
N THR A 160 12.07 -6.14 9.74
CA THR A 160 11.65 -5.30 8.60
C THR A 160 11.56 -6.07 7.28
N GLY A 161 12.52 -6.94 6.97
CA GLY A 161 12.46 -7.77 5.76
C GLY A 161 11.38 -8.86 5.82
N ALA A 162 11.16 -9.46 6.99
CA ALA A 162 10.12 -10.47 7.21
C ALA A 162 8.72 -9.84 7.26
N ILE A 163 8.60 -8.64 7.83
CA ILE A 163 7.42 -7.79 7.84
C ILE A 163 7.10 -7.35 6.42
N MET A 164 8.07 -6.86 5.63
CA MET A 164 7.85 -6.51 4.23
C MET A 164 7.44 -7.74 3.40
N ALA A 165 8.01 -8.92 3.65
CA ALA A 165 7.58 -10.16 3.00
C ALA A 165 6.14 -10.55 3.41
N LYS A 166 5.79 -10.47 4.70
CA LYS A 166 4.43 -10.69 5.21
C LYS A 166 3.44 -9.66 4.65
N GLN A 167 3.85 -8.40 4.54
CA GLN A 167 3.04 -7.31 4.02
C GLN A 167 2.82 -7.46 2.51
N ARG A 168 3.82 -7.92 1.75
CA ARG A 168 3.68 -8.29 0.34
C ARG A 168 2.73 -9.47 0.14
N LEU A 169 2.78 -10.47 1.02
CA LEU A 169 1.84 -11.59 1.02
C LEU A 169 0.41 -11.14 1.38
N TRP A 170 0.28 -10.24 2.36
CA TRP A 170 -0.99 -9.66 2.76
C TRP A 170 -1.61 -8.81 1.65
N MET A 171 -0.81 -7.95 1.00
CA MET A 171 -1.25 -7.15 -0.15
C MET A 171 -1.75 -8.05 -1.29
N ARG A 172 -0.99 -9.10 -1.68
CA ARG A 172 -1.47 -10.07 -2.70
C ARG A 172 -2.72 -10.84 -2.29
N LYS A 173 -2.93 -11.06 -0.99
CA LYS A 173 -4.13 -11.73 -0.50
C LYS A 173 -5.33 -10.79 -0.59
N ASN A 174 -5.16 -9.54 -0.18
CA ASN A 174 -6.19 -8.51 -0.28
C ASN A 174 -6.54 -8.19 -1.73
N GLU A 175 -5.57 -8.09 -2.64
CA GLU A 175 -5.82 -7.90 -4.07
C GLU A 175 -6.72 -9.02 -4.61
N ARG A 176 -6.43 -10.29 -4.26
CA ARG A 176 -7.29 -11.43 -4.62
C ARG A 176 -8.67 -11.36 -3.97
N GLU A 177 -8.76 -11.02 -2.68
CA GLU A 177 -10.05 -10.85 -1.99
C GLU A 177 -10.86 -9.69 -2.57
N GLU A 178 -10.21 -8.63 -3.03
CA GLU A 178 -10.83 -7.46 -3.65
C GLU A 178 -11.29 -7.77 -5.08
N GLU A 179 -10.51 -8.54 -5.85
CA GLU A 179 -10.94 -9.11 -7.13
C GLU A 179 -12.16 -10.03 -6.97
N GLU A 180 -12.15 -10.92 -5.97
CA GLU A 180 -13.27 -11.79 -5.64
C GLU A 180 -14.49 -10.97 -5.18
N CYS A 181 -14.29 -9.93 -4.38
CA CYS A 181 -15.36 -9.03 -3.93
C CYS A 181 -15.95 -8.25 -5.12
N ASN A 182 -15.12 -7.70 -6.00
CA ASN A 182 -15.54 -7.01 -7.21
C ASN A 182 -16.30 -7.95 -8.15
N PHE A 183 -15.85 -9.20 -8.26
CA PHE A 183 -16.57 -10.24 -9.00
C PHE A 183 -17.94 -10.55 -8.36
N GLN A 184 -18.02 -10.73 -7.03
CA GLN A 184 -19.29 -10.96 -6.36
C GLN A 184 -20.24 -9.77 -6.49
N VAL A 185 -19.76 -8.55 -6.28
CA VAL A 185 -20.56 -7.32 -6.40
C VAL A 185 -21.07 -7.15 -7.83
N SER A 186 -20.25 -7.40 -8.85
CA SER A 186 -20.69 -7.34 -10.25
C SER A 186 -21.71 -8.44 -10.59
N PHE A 187 -21.52 -9.65 -10.08
CA PHE A 187 -22.48 -10.75 -10.21
C PHE A 187 -23.83 -10.42 -9.54
N PHE A 188 -23.80 -9.89 -8.31
CA PHE A 188 -25.01 -9.46 -7.59
C PHE A 188 -25.68 -8.28 -8.26
N LYS A 189 -24.92 -7.29 -8.76
CA LYS A 189 -25.48 -6.15 -9.52
C LYS A 189 -26.22 -6.61 -10.78
N GLN A 190 -25.68 -7.61 -11.48
CA GLN A 190 -26.32 -8.19 -12.66
C GLN A 190 -27.59 -8.99 -12.31
N LYS A 191 -27.58 -9.74 -11.20
CA LYS A 191 -28.70 -10.60 -10.79
C LYS A 191 -29.66 -9.98 -9.76
N TRP A 192 -29.42 -8.76 -9.32
CA TRP A 192 -30.20 -8.07 -8.27
C TRP A 192 -31.69 -7.97 -8.62
N ARG A 193 -32.02 -7.72 -9.89
CA ARG A 193 -33.41 -7.70 -10.37
C ARG A 193 -34.11 -9.05 -10.18
N SER A 194 -33.43 -10.16 -10.47
CA SER A 194 -34.02 -11.50 -10.33
C SER A 194 -34.15 -11.93 -8.87
N LEU A 195 -33.15 -11.64 -8.04
CA LEU A 195 -33.18 -11.94 -6.60
C LEU A 195 -34.24 -11.14 -5.84
N SER A 196 -34.36 -9.84 -6.15
CA SER A 196 -35.38 -8.97 -5.55
C SER A 196 -36.80 -9.39 -5.94
N LEU A 197 -37.04 -9.79 -7.19
CA LEU A 197 -38.34 -10.34 -7.62
C LEU A 197 -38.68 -11.66 -6.93
N GLY A 198 -37.71 -12.57 -6.78
CA GLY A 198 -37.91 -13.83 -6.05
C GLY A 198 -38.26 -13.63 -4.57
N TYR A 199 -37.56 -12.71 -3.90
CA TYR A 199 -37.84 -12.36 -2.51
C TYR A 199 -39.23 -11.71 -2.34
N LEU A 200 -39.60 -10.82 -3.25
CA LEU A 200 -40.92 -10.17 -3.25
C LEU A 200 -42.04 -11.20 -3.44
N GLY A 201 -41.82 -12.22 -4.29
CA GLY A 201 -42.71 -13.37 -4.43
C GLY A 201 -42.90 -14.16 -3.12
N LEU A 202 -41.83 -14.43 -2.38
CA LEU A 202 -41.88 -15.11 -1.08
C LEU A 202 -42.63 -14.29 -0.02
N VAL A 203 -42.47 -12.96 -0.02
CA VAL A 203 -43.20 -12.06 0.88
C VAL A 203 -44.69 -12.08 0.57
N ILE A 204 -45.07 -11.98 -0.70
CA ILE A 204 -46.49 -12.07 -1.13
C ILE A 204 -47.09 -13.42 -0.73
N LEU A 205 -46.35 -14.51 -0.93
CA LEU A 205 -46.82 -15.86 -0.60
C LEU A 205 -47.04 -16.03 0.91
N ASN A 206 -46.15 -15.49 1.74
CA ASN A 206 -46.33 -15.45 3.20
C ASN A 206 -47.55 -14.62 3.61
N ILE A 207 -47.76 -13.44 3.00
CA ILE A 207 -48.94 -12.60 3.27
C ILE A 207 -50.24 -13.35 2.91
N ILE A 208 -50.27 -14.02 1.75
CA ILE A 208 -51.43 -14.83 1.31
C ILE A 208 -51.72 -15.96 2.31
N VAL A 209 -50.68 -16.68 2.76
CA VAL A 209 -50.82 -17.74 3.77
C VAL A 209 -51.35 -17.18 5.09
N LEU A 210 -50.84 -16.04 5.55
CA LEU A 210 -51.26 -15.38 6.79
C LEU A 210 -52.71 -14.91 6.73
N VAL A 211 -53.14 -14.32 5.60
CA VAL A 211 -54.53 -13.92 5.35
C VAL A 211 -55.46 -15.14 5.29
N LYS A 212 -55.03 -16.23 4.65
CA LYS A 212 -55.82 -17.47 4.54
C LYS A 212 -55.99 -18.15 5.91
N LEU A 213 -54.93 -18.20 6.73
CA LEU A 213 -54.97 -18.72 8.10
C LEU A 213 -55.80 -17.85 9.05
N ASN A 214 -55.84 -16.53 8.82
CA ASN A 214 -56.69 -15.65 9.61
C ASN A 214 -58.18 -15.81 9.25
N LYS A 215 -58.50 -16.03 7.97
CA LYS A 215 -59.88 -16.32 7.52
C LYS A 215 -60.41 -17.66 8.06
N THR A 216 -59.59 -18.71 8.15
CA THR A 216 -60.01 -20.01 8.71
C THR A 216 -60.25 -19.96 10.22
N LYS A 217 -59.54 -19.11 10.98
CA LYS A 217 -59.84 -18.87 12.40
C LYS A 217 -61.21 -18.24 12.62
N ILE A 218 -61.61 -17.29 11.76
CA ILE A 218 -62.91 -16.61 11.85
C ILE A 218 -64.06 -17.57 11.46
N TYR A 219 -63.84 -18.51 10.54
CA TYR A 219 -64.84 -19.50 10.13
C TYR A 219 -65.07 -20.60 11.18
N ASN A 220 -64.04 -21.00 11.94
CA ASN A 220 -64.14 -22.00 13.00
C ASN A 220 -64.61 -21.43 14.36
N GLN A 221 -65.02 -20.16 14.42
CA GLN A 221 -65.57 -19.49 15.60
C GLN A 221 -67.06 -19.13 15.45
N LYS A 222 -67.71 -19.57 14.36
CA LYS A 222 -69.17 -19.65 14.24
C LYS A 222 -69.60 -21.11 14.33
#